data_AF-A0A2D6DS04-F1
#
_entry.id   AF-A0A2D6DS04-F1
#
_cell.length_a   1.000
_cell.length_b   1.000
_cell.length_c   1.000
_cell.angle_alpha   90.00
_cell.angle_beta   90.00
_cell.angle_gamma   90.00
#
_symmetry.space_group_name_H-M   'P 1'
#
loop_
_entity.id
_entity.type
_entity.pdbx_description
1 polymer ?
#
loop_
_entity_poly.entity_id
_entity_poly.type
_entity_poly.pdbx_seq_one_letter_code
_entity_poly.pdbx_strand_id
1 'polypeptide(L)'
;MDKKNENNRLINVENEMIGKYLSMEINREKVDTECPSQERLAAFLDDKLGDADRNALVGHISSCSDCHELLTEVIGMQEEEGVEECPEVLSETVTVQEEPQWNSWFSARAILLRYVPYSLAAAAAVFLIMLYVSRDTEIEKLSFVKERVAALADDIGDDSVPSLFGNGPSYYFGFAGTYSANGAAFRTGVCLTDIRIEAMAENKEEVSILLGSITGLLKSMKASDRTIQACEGIKIEVDKGESLRESAAMADEAVFIETDEPLFVRFGQWCEGGRVAAVIRTEDYYNINDVRRFVSVLEREGLPLGISRSLSDIESIVDAGVFTGVEFRVLEKEFENLISLF
;
A
#
# COMPACT_ATOMS: atom_id res chain seq x y z
N MET A 1 -44.63 6.92 -37.71
CA MET A 1 -44.08 6.69 -36.36
C MET A 1 -43.65 5.23 -36.32
N ASP A 2 -42.38 4.81 -36.25
CA ASP A 2 -41.19 5.51 -35.74
C ASP A 2 -39.87 5.02 -36.38
N LYS A 3 -39.79 5.00 -37.72
CA LYS A 3 -38.50 4.85 -38.44
C LYS A 3 -37.45 5.90 -38.06
N LYS A 4 -37.87 7.01 -37.44
CA LYS A 4 -36.99 8.10 -36.99
C LYS A 4 -36.21 7.74 -35.71
N ASN A 5 -36.73 6.84 -34.88
CA ASN A 5 -36.14 6.48 -33.58
C ASN A 5 -35.04 5.42 -33.72
N GLU A 6 -35.19 4.54 -34.71
CA GLU A 6 -34.20 3.49 -35.02
C GLU A 6 -32.98 4.07 -35.73
N ASN A 7 -33.19 5.07 -36.61
CA ASN A 7 -32.09 5.80 -37.25
C ASN A 7 -31.26 6.60 -36.23
N ASN A 8 -31.89 7.14 -35.18
CA ASN A 8 -31.18 7.87 -34.12
C ASN A 8 -30.32 6.95 -33.23
N ARG A 9 -30.73 5.68 -33.03
CA ARG A 9 -29.94 4.69 -32.29
C ARG A 9 -28.72 4.22 -33.09
N LEU A 10 -28.88 3.98 -34.38
CA LEU A 10 -27.76 3.59 -35.26
C LEU A 10 -26.71 4.70 -35.36
N ILE A 11 -27.12 5.96 -35.48
CA ILE A 11 -26.21 7.12 -35.49
C ILE A 11 -25.45 7.25 -34.16
N ASN A 12 -26.06 6.92 -33.02
CA ASN A 12 -25.40 6.99 -31.72
C ASN A 12 -24.35 5.89 -31.52
N VAL A 13 -24.64 4.67 -31.98
CA VAL A 13 -23.69 3.53 -31.89
C VAL A 13 -22.50 3.75 -32.84
N GLU A 14 -22.72 4.29 -34.04
CA GLU A 14 -21.64 4.67 -34.94
C GLU A 14 -20.79 5.82 -34.36
N ASN A 15 -21.40 6.83 -33.73
CA ASN A 15 -20.67 7.92 -33.08
C ASN A 15 -19.85 7.45 -31.86
N GLU A 16 -20.34 6.47 -31.11
CA GLU A 16 -19.63 5.89 -29.97
C GLU A 16 -18.44 5.03 -30.43
N MET A 17 -18.61 4.25 -31.50
CA MET A 17 -17.51 3.51 -32.12
C MET A 17 -16.48 4.44 -32.76
N ILE A 18 -16.90 5.52 -33.42
CA ILE A 18 -15.99 6.54 -33.97
C ILE A 18 -15.26 7.27 -32.86
N GLY A 19 -15.92 7.59 -31.74
CA GLY A 19 -15.28 8.16 -30.56
C GLY A 19 -14.23 7.23 -29.95
N LYS A 20 -14.51 5.92 -29.91
CA LYS A 20 -13.57 4.90 -29.43
C LYS A 20 -12.39 4.70 -30.38
N TYR A 21 -12.64 4.69 -31.69
CA TYR A 21 -11.59 4.62 -32.72
C TYR A 21 -10.74 5.90 -32.76
N LEU A 22 -11.32 7.09 -32.62
CA LEU A 22 -10.58 8.34 -32.50
C LEU A 22 -9.77 8.40 -31.20
N SER A 23 -10.31 7.91 -30.09
CA SER A 23 -9.55 7.84 -28.83
C SER A 23 -8.42 6.81 -28.89
N MET A 24 -8.55 5.75 -29.71
CA MET A 24 -7.47 4.82 -30.02
C MET A 24 -6.44 5.42 -31.00
N GLU A 25 -6.87 6.18 -32.00
CA GLU A 25 -5.98 6.76 -33.02
C GLU A 25 -5.24 8.02 -32.51
N ILE A 26 -5.89 8.85 -31.67
CA ILE A 26 -5.27 10.02 -31.02
C ILE A 26 -4.22 9.58 -29.97
N ASN A 27 -4.41 8.43 -29.32
CA ASN A 27 -3.39 7.81 -28.46
C ASN A 27 -2.35 6.99 -29.22
N ARG A 28 -2.50 6.83 -30.54
CA ARG A 28 -1.54 6.12 -31.39
C ARG A 28 -0.44 7.00 -31.95
N GLU A 29 -0.59 8.33 -31.88
CA GLU A 29 0.50 9.23 -32.22
C GLU A 29 1.51 9.29 -31.06
N LYS A 30 2.52 8.43 -31.22
CA LYS A 30 3.75 8.25 -30.42
C LYS A 30 3.67 7.29 -29.23
N VAL A 31 3.16 6.09 -29.46
CA VAL A 31 3.79 4.92 -28.84
C VAL A 31 4.88 4.49 -29.82
N ASP A 32 6.14 4.85 -29.52
CA ASP A 32 7.27 4.21 -30.18
C ASP A 32 7.13 2.70 -29.91
N THR A 33 6.82 1.94 -30.97
CA THR A 33 6.79 0.47 -30.96
C THR A 33 8.17 -0.15 -30.81
N GLU A 34 9.21 0.67 -30.69
CA GLU A 34 10.57 0.26 -30.36
C GLU A 34 10.84 0.57 -28.89
N CYS A 35 11.36 -0.42 -28.18
CA CYS A 35 11.81 -0.23 -26.80
C CYS A 35 12.84 0.93 -26.73
N PRO A 36 12.81 1.74 -25.67
CA PRO A 36 13.76 2.83 -25.47
C PRO A 36 15.20 2.33 -25.52
N SER A 37 16.10 3.15 -26.06
CA SER A 37 17.53 2.80 -26.13
C SER A 37 18.13 2.62 -24.73
N GLN A 38 19.16 1.78 -24.63
CA GLN A 38 19.89 1.56 -23.37
C GLN A 38 20.47 2.86 -22.79
N GLU A 39 20.90 3.79 -23.64
CA GLU A 39 21.37 5.12 -23.21
C GLU A 39 20.25 5.94 -22.55
N ARG A 40 19.01 5.84 -23.05
CA ARG A 40 17.85 6.52 -22.49
C ARG A 40 17.43 5.90 -21.15
N LEU A 41 17.50 4.58 -21.03
CA LEU A 41 17.27 3.86 -19.77
C LEU A 41 18.35 4.18 -18.72
N ALA A 42 19.62 4.24 -19.11
CA ALA A 42 20.70 4.65 -18.21
C ALA A 42 20.55 6.11 -17.76
N ALA A 43 20.18 7.02 -18.68
CA ALA A 43 19.90 8.42 -18.33
C ALA A 43 18.69 8.58 -17.40
N PHE A 44 17.74 7.64 -17.43
CA PHE A 44 16.63 7.58 -16.48
C PHE A 44 17.09 7.20 -15.08
N LEU A 45 17.89 6.13 -14.97
CA LEU A 45 18.45 5.65 -13.70
C LEU A 45 19.39 6.66 -13.04
N ASP A 46 20.17 7.37 -13.85
CA ASP A 46 21.10 8.43 -13.41
C ASP A 46 20.42 9.77 -13.09
N ASP A 47 19.10 9.85 -13.21
CA ASP A 47 18.31 11.08 -13.05
C ASP A 47 18.67 12.23 -14.03
N LYS A 48 19.19 11.89 -15.22
CA LYS A 48 19.67 12.85 -16.24
C LYS A 48 18.65 13.16 -17.35
N LEU A 49 17.44 12.60 -17.29
CA LEU A 49 16.36 12.89 -18.25
C LEU A 49 15.51 14.09 -17.83
N GLY A 50 15.19 14.95 -18.80
CA GLY A 50 14.21 16.02 -18.61
C GLY A 50 12.77 15.50 -18.46
N ASP A 51 11.91 16.28 -17.81
CA ASP A 51 10.57 15.86 -17.36
C ASP A 51 9.68 15.31 -18.48
N ALA A 52 9.71 15.90 -19.67
CA ALA A 52 8.92 15.44 -20.82
C ALA A 52 9.37 14.05 -21.32
N ASP A 53 10.69 13.84 -21.40
CA ASP A 53 11.26 12.58 -21.89
C ASP A 53 11.17 11.46 -20.85
N ARG A 54 11.16 11.83 -19.57
CA ARG A 54 10.95 10.94 -18.43
C ARG A 54 9.51 10.45 -18.37
N ASN A 55 8.53 11.34 -18.50
CA ASN A 55 7.12 10.96 -18.49
C ASN A 55 6.75 10.04 -19.65
N ALA A 56 7.32 10.29 -20.84
CA ALA A 56 7.15 9.39 -21.99
C ALA A 56 7.76 8.00 -21.73
N LEU A 57 8.93 7.95 -21.08
CA LEU A 57 9.61 6.69 -20.75
C LEU A 57 8.87 5.91 -19.67
N VAL A 58 8.35 6.57 -18.63
CA VAL A 58 7.53 5.94 -17.58
C VAL A 58 6.26 5.36 -18.18
N GLY A 59 5.56 6.10 -19.04
CA GLY A 59 4.38 5.59 -19.75
C GLY A 59 4.69 4.36 -20.63
N HIS A 60 5.87 4.33 -21.26
CA HIS A 60 6.33 3.16 -22.01
C HIS A 60 6.64 1.97 -21.09
N ILE A 61 7.36 2.18 -19.97
CA ILE A 61 7.69 1.12 -19.00
C ILE A 61 6.42 0.52 -18.39
N SER A 62 5.42 1.34 -18.07
CA SER A 62 4.12 0.86 -17.56
C SER A 62 3.31 0.03 -18.57
N SER A 63 3.66 0.07 -19.85
CA SER A 63 2.93 -0.62 -20.92
C SER A 63 3.75 -1.70 -21.66
N CYS A 64 5.05 -1.81 -21.40
CA CYS A 64 5.98 -2.72 -22.06
C CYS A 64 6.63 -3.68 -21.05
N SER A 65 6.28 -4.98 -21.14
CA SER A 65 6.76 -6.01 -20.20
C SER A 65 8.29 -6.11 -20.16
N ASP A 66 8.93 -6.04 -21.31
CA ASP A 66 10.37 -6.24 -21.45
C ASP A 66 11.16 -5.09 -20.78
N CYS A 67 10.63 -3.87 -20.85
CA CYS A 67 11.24 -2.71 -20.21
C CYS A 67 11.00 -2.70 -18.70
N HIS A 68 9.84 -3.21 -18.25
CA HIS A 68 9.54 -3.36 -16.83
C HIS A 68 10.44 -4.41 -16.16
N GLU A 69 10.66 -5.55 -16.82
CA GLU A 69 11.55 -6.62 -16.34
C GLU A 69 12.99 -6.11 -16.21
N LEU A 70 13.51 -5.46 -17.26
CA LEU A 70 14.88 -4.92 -17.27
C LEU A 70 15.09 -3.84 -16.19
N LEU A 71 14.10 -2.97 -15.96
CA LEU A 71 14.20 -1.97 -14.90
C LEU A 71 14.24 -2.62 -13.51
N THR A 72 13.41 -3.64 -13.30
CA THR A 72 13.34 -4.38 -12.02
C THR A 72 14.66 -5.11 -11.73
N GLU A 73 15.27 -5.71 -12.75
CA GLU A 73 16.58 -6.37 -12.65
C GLU A 73 17.69 -5.37 -12.27
N VAL A 74 17.76 -4.22 -12.95
CA VAL A 74 18.83 -3.23 -12.71
C VAL A 74 18.71 -2.56 -11.35
N ILE A 75 17.48 -2.25 -10.89
CA ILE A 75 17.25 -1.73 -9.54
C ILE A 75 17.68 -2.76 -8.49
N GLY A 76 17.37 -4.04 -8.71
CA GLY A 76 17.82 -5.13 -7.83
C GLY A 76 19.34 -5.26 -7.73
N MET A 77 20.07 -5.01 -8.84
CA MET A 77 21.54 -5.06 -8.85
C MET A 77 22.19 -3.86 -8.14
N GLN A 78 21.60 -2.67 -8.18
CA GLN A 78 22.14 -1.50 -7.47
C GLN A 78 22.07 -1.63 -5.94
N GLU A 79 21.13 -2.44 -5.43
CA GLU A 79 21.04 -2.72 -3.99
C GLU A 79 22.09 -3.74 -3.51
N GLU A 80 22.61 -4.61 -4.39
CA GLU A 80 23.65 -5.59 -4.05
C GLU A 80 25.08 -5.01 -4.05
N GLU A 81 25.35 -3.93 -4.79
CA GLU A 81 26.69 -3.29 -4.84
C GLU A 81 27.00 -2.37 -3.64
N GLY A 82 26.05 -2.18 -2.72
CA GLY A 82 26.20 -1.35 -1.52
C GLY A 82 26.86 -2.04 -0.30
N VAL A 83 27.48 -3.21 -0.47
CA VAL A 83 28.15 -3.92 0.63
C VAL A 83 29.65 -3.64 0.61
N GLU A 84 30.07 -2.62 1.38
CA GLU A 84 31.50 -2.41 1.70
C GLU A 84 32.09 -3.64 2.40
N GLU A 85 33.11 -4.22 1.77
CA GLU A 85 33.97 -5.26 2.32
C GLU A 85 34.69 -4.77 3.59
N CYS A 86 34.68 -5.60 4.64
CA CYS A 86 35.68 -5.51 5.72
C CYS A 86 36.45 -6.84 5.81
N PRO A 87 37.80 -6.82 5.86
CA PRO A 87 38.61 -7.98 5.56
C PRO A 87 38.77 -8.96 6.72
N GLU A 88 38.94 -10.20 6.30
CA GLU A 88 39.30 -11.44 6.97
C GLU A 88 40.56 -11.32 7.86
N VAL A 89 40.45 -11.77 9.13
CA VAL A 89 41.61 -12.17 9.95
C VAL A 89 41.34 -13.50 10.64
N LEU A 90 42.25 -14.42 10.38
CA LEU A 90 42.31 -15.82 10.78
C LEU A 90 42.45 -16.08 12.30
N SER A 91 41.69 -17.09 12.74
CA SER A 91 41.99 -18.18 13.69
C SER A 91 42.77 -17.91 14.98
N GLU A 92 42.17 -18.26 16.13
CA GLU A 92 42.80 -19.18 17.10
C GLU A 92 41.76 -19.87 18.01
N THR A 93 41.96 -21.16 18.24
CA THR A 93 41.09 -22.12 18.97
C THR A 93 41.24 -22.00 20.49
N VAL A 94 40.17 -22.15 21.29
CA VAL A 94 40.14 -22.87 22.59
C VAL A 94 38.70 -23.30 22.94
N THR A 95 38.55 -24.53 23.44
CA THR A 95 37.35 -25.21 23.92
C THR A 95 36.96 -24.83 25.37
N VAL A 96 35.67 -25.02 25.72
CA VAL A 96 35.11 -25.62 26.98
C VAL A 96 33.76 -24.97 27.38
N GLN A 97 32.91 -25.83 27.94
CA GLN A 97 31.47 -25.75 28.26
C GLN A 97 31.03 -24.72 29.33
N GLU A 98 29.69 -24.62 29.44
CA GLU A 98 28.83 -24.25 30.59
C GLU A 98 28.20 -22.84 30.60
N GLU A 99 26.88 -22.80 30.33
CA GLU A 99 25.92 -21.95 31.08
C GLU A 99 25.78 -22.48 32.53
N PRO A 100 25.24 -21.72 33.52
CA PRO A 100 24.55 -20.43 33.46
C PRO A 100 24.96 -19.43 34.57
N GLN A 101 24.38 -18.22 34.50
CA GLN A 101 23.69 -17.51 35.60
C GLN A 101 23.97 -16.01 35.62
N TRP A 102 22.85 -15.29 35.62
CA TRP A 102 22.67 -13.87 35.86
C TRP A 102 23.46 -13.38 37.07
N ASN A 103 24.10 -12.20 36.97
CA ASN A 103 24.19 -11.18 38.02
C ASN A 103 24.95 -9.91 37.57
N SER A 104 24.32 -8.75 37.79
CA SER A 104 24.93 -7.51 38.31
C SER A 104 26.04 -6.81 37.49
N TRP A 105 25.63 -5.86 36.64
CA TRP A 105 26.50 -4.85 36.00
C TRP A 105 26.07 -3.40 36.29
N PHE A 106 25.39 -3.16 37.42
CA PHE A 106 25.33 -1.83 38.00
C PHE A 106 26.53 -1.61 38.93
N SER A 107 27.64 -1.09 38.38
CA SER A 107 28.50 -0.20 39.16
C SER A 107 29.44 0.64 38.29
N ALA A 108 29.11 1.93 38.27
CA ALA A 108 30.03 3.06 38.44
C ALA A 108 31.00 3.42 37.30
N ARG A 109 30.56 4.39 36.49
CA ARG A 109 31.37 5.58 36.22
C ARG A 109 30.51 6.85 36.26
N ALA A 110 30.50 7.49 37.43
CA ALA A 110 30.30 8.93 37.53
C ALA A 110 31.48 9.62 36.82
N ILE A 111 31.29 10.80 36.20
CA ILE A 111 31.68 12.14 36.67
C ILE A 111 31.44 13.01 35.41
N LEU A 112 30.50 13.96 35.29
CA LEU A 112 30.46 15.32 35.84
C LEU A 112 29.10 15.94 35.43
N LEU A 113 28.23 16.29 36.37
CA LEU A 113 27.28 17.41 36.21
C LEU A 113 27.01 17.99 37.59
N ARG A 114 28.00 18.75 38.07
CA ARG A 114 27.93 19.54 39.30
C ARG A 114 27.37 20.91 38.89
N TYR A 115 26.20 21.24 39.42
CA TYR A 115 25.47 22.52 39.27
C TYR A 115 24.84 22.80 37.91
N VAL A 116 23.82 22.02 37.55
CA VAL A 116 22.62 22.60 36.93
C VAL A 116 21.57 22.60 38.06
N PRO A 117 20.93 23.74 38.40
CA PRO A 117 19.92 23.74 39.44
C PRO A 117 18.85 22.73 39.03
N TYR A 118 18.48 21.83 39.96
CA TYR A 118 17.55 20.72 39.74
C TYR A 118 16.23 21.14 39.05
N SER A 119 15.88 22.43 39.10
CA SER A 119 14.75 23.03 38.37
C SER A 119 14.89 23.04 36.85
N LEU A 120 16.09 23.24 36.29
CA LEU A 120 16.32 23.26 34.84
C LEU A 120 16.38 21.85 34.24
N ALA A 121 16.98 20.89 34.95
CA ALA A 121 17.01 19.49 34.52
C ALA A 121 15.61 18.85 34.63
N ALA A 122 14.84 19.18 35.67
CA ALA A 122 13.45 18.73 35.80
C ALA A 122 12.55 19.36 34.73
N ALA A 123 12.70 20.67 34.44
CA ALA A 123 11.93 21.32 33.37
C ALA A 123 12.29 20.77 31.98
N ALA A 124 13.56 20.52 31.69
CA ALA A 124 13.98 19.90 30.43
C ALA A 124 13.48 18.44 30.33
N ALA A 125 13.52 17.66 31.41
CA ALA A 125 12.96 16.31 31.44
C ALA A 125 11.44 16.32 31.26
N VAL A 126 10.72 17.24 31.90
CA VAL A 126 9.27 17.41 31.72
C VAL A 126 8.94 17.92 30.31
N PHE A 127 9.76 18.78 29.73
CA PHE A 127 9.58 19.26 28.34
C PHE A 127 9.89 18.17 27.33
N LEU A 128 10.90 17.33 27.58
CA LEU A 128 11.20 16.14 26.77
C LEU A 128 10.13 15.06 26.95
N ILE A 129 9.62 14.84 28.17
CA ILE A 129 8.47 13.95 28.42
C ILE A 129 7.21 14.54 27.78
N MET A 130 6.98 15.86 27.81
CA MET A 130 5.89 16.48 27.09
C MET A 130 6.08 16.39 25.58
N LEU A 131 7.27 16.55 25.03
CA LEU A 131 7.53 16.37 23.61
C LEU A 131 7.44 14.91 23.19
N TYR A 132 7.83 13.97 24.05
CA TYR A 132 7.74 12.54 23.82
C TYR A 132 6.29 12.06 23.96
N VAL A 133 5.56 12.51 24.99
CA VAL A 133 4.14 12.25 25.18
C VAL A 133 3.29 12.99 24.14
N SER A 134 3.66 14.21 23.73
CA SER A 134 2.96 14.92 22.64
C SER A 134 3.28 14.31 21.28
N ARG A 135 4.50 13.78 21.07
CA ARG A 135 4.79 12.86 19.96
C ARG A 135 3.90 11.63 20.07
N ASP A 136 3.85 10.93 21.21
CA ASP A 136 3.07 9.69 21.38
C ASP A 136 1.55 9.90 21.36
N THR A 137 1.03 11.10 21.65
CA THR A 137 -0.41 11.38 21.55
C THR A 137 -0.85 11.80 20.14
N GLU A 138 0.08 12.30 19.30
CA GLU A 138 -0.19 12.66 17.90
C GLU A 138 0.41 11.69 16.87
N ILE A 139 1.26 10.74 17.29
CA ILE A 139 1.63 9.55 16.54
C ILE A 139 0.35 8.73 16.31
N GLU A 140 -0.28 9.04 15.18
CA GLU A 140 -0.47 8.05 14.11
C GLU A 140 -1.40 6.87 14.36
N LYS A 141 -2.42 6.97 15.24
CA LYS A 141 -3.53 6.02 15.16
C LYS A 141 -4.33 6.26 13.88
N LEU A 142 -3.97 5.52 12.84
CA LEU A 142 -4.69 5.33 11.59
C LEU A 142 -5.81 4.29 11.75
N SER A 143 -6.09 3.87 12.99
CA SER A 143 -7.16 2.95 13.37
C SER A 143 -8.54 3.36 12.89
N PHE A 144 -8.79 4.66 12.63
CA PHE A 144 -10.03 5.13 12.02
C PHE A 144 -10.28 4.47 10.65
N VAL A 145 -9.23 4.07 9.92
CA VAL A 145 -9.34 3.38 8.63
C VAL A 145 -10.08 2.05 8.80
N LYS A 146 -9.83 1.31 9.89
CA LYS A 146 -10.53 0.05 10.20
C LYS A 146 -12.04 0.28 10.27
N GLU A 147 -12.45 1.34 10.98
CA GLU A 147 -13.85 1.70 11.16
C GLU A 147 -14.51 2.14 9.85
N ARG A 148 -13.80 2.91 9.01
CA ARG A 148 -14.32 3.31 7.68
C ARG A 148 -14.49 2.13 6.74
N VAL A 149 -13.50 1.24 6.68
CA VAL A 149 -13.59 0.04 5.83
C VAL A 149 -14.71 -0.88 6.32
N ALA A 150 -14.94 -0.97 7.64
CA ALA A 150 -16.08 -1.72 8.17
C ALA A 150 -17.42 -1.09 7.75
N ALA A 151 -17.58 0.22 7.89
CA ALA A 151 -18.79 0.93 7.45
C ALA A 151 -19.02 0.77 5.94
N LEU A 152 -17.97 0.92 5.12
CA LEU A 152 -18.04 0.70 3.68
C LEU A 152 -18.49 -0.73 3.35
N ALA A 153 -17.93 -1.74 4.03
CA ALA A 153 -18.30 -3.13 3.79
C ALA A 153 -19.76 -3.43 4.18
N ASP A 154 -20.29 -2.81 5.23
CA ASP A 154 -21.70 -2.92 5.62
C ASP A 154 -22.65 -2.25 4.60
N ASP A 155 -22.18 -1.22 3.89
CA ASP A 155 -22.97 -0.50 2.88
C ASP A 155 -22.96 -1.18 1.50
N ILE A 156 -22.01 -2.09 1.24
CA ILE A 156 -21.94 -2.87 0.01
C ILE A 156 -23.04 -3.93 0.03
N GLY A 157 -24.05 -3.75 -0.81
CA GLY A 157 -25.03 -4.82 -1.08
C GLY A 157 -24.40 -5.98 -1.85
N ASP A 158 -24.84 -7.21 -1.56
CA ASP A 158 -24.32 -8.48 -2.12
C ASP A 158 -24.18 -8.46 -3.66
N ASP A 159 -25.10 -7.79 -4.37
CA ASP A 159 -25.12 -7.74 -5.84
C ASP A 159 -23.96 -6.94 -6.46
N SER A 160 -23.27 -6.09 -5.68
CA SER A 160 -22.21 -5.21 -6.18
C SER A 160 -20.84 -5.90 -6.21
N VAL A 161 -20.64 -6.97 -5.44
CA VAL A 161 -19.34 -7.59 -5.19
C VAL A 161 -18.65 -8.11 -6.47
N PRO A 162 -19.34 -8.81 -7.39
CA PRO A 162 -18.71 -9.25 -8.64
C PRO A 162 -18.21 -8.09 -9.53
N SER A 163 -18.79 -6.89 -9.39
CA SER A 163 -18.38 -5.70 -10.14
C SER A 163 -17.18 -4.97 -9.52
N LEU A 164 -16.89 -5.21 -8.24
CA LEU A 164 -15.70 -4.67 -7.55
C LEU A 164 -14.41 -5.33 -8.01
N PHE A 165 -14.52 -6.58 -8.45
CA PHE A 165 -13.41 -7.50 -8.75
C PHE A 165 -13.52 -8.09 -10.17
N GLY A 166 -14.10 -7.37 -11.13
CA GLY A 166 -14.48 -7.88 -12.45
C GLY A 166 -13.42 -8.74 -13.18
N ASN A 167 -13.85 -9.94 -13.64
CA ASN A 167 -13.04 -11.06 -14.19
C ASN A 167 -12.12 -11.79 -13.19
N GLY A 168 -12.43 -11.67 -11.90
CA GLY A 168 -11.60 -12.16 -10.79
C GLY A 168 -10.71 -11.00 -10.32
N PRO A 169 -10.32 -10.95 -9.04
CA PRO A 169 -9.40 -9.93 -8.57
C PRO A 169 -8.19 -9.97 -9.52
N SER A 170 -8.01 -8.93 -10.33
CA SER A 170 -6.85 -8.80 -11.23
C SER A 170 -5.53 -8.75 -10.45
N TYR A 171 -5.65 -8.74 -9.12
CA TYR A 171 -4.65 -8.95 -8.08
C TYR A 171 -4.51 -10.42 -7.65
N TYR A 172 -4.80 -11.41 -8.51
CA TYR A 172 -4.17 -12.72 -8.34
C TYR A 172 -2.65 -12.47 -8.42
N PHE A 173 -2.06 -12.24 -7.24
CA PHE A 173 -0.65 -12.07 -6.95
C PHE A 173 0.08 -13.38 -7.27
N GLY A 174 0.08 -13.72 -8.55
CA GLY A 174 0.65 -14.92 -9.12
C GLY A 174 2.11 -14.74 -9.45
N PHE A 175 2.85 -13.87 -8.76
CA PHE A 175 4.30 -13.90 -8.79
C PHE A 175 4.83 -13.56 -7.41
N ALA A 176 5.72 -14.43 -6.92
CA ALA A 176 6.63 -14.17 -5.83
C ALA A 176 7.63 -13.07 -6.22
N GLY A 177 7.12 -11.88 -6.56
CA GLY A 177 7.93 -10.68 -6.60
C GLY A 177 8.46 -10.46 -5.19
N THR A 178 9.75 -10.22 -5.07
CA THR A 178 10.34 -9.78 -3.81
C THR A 178 9.82 -8.38 -3.51
N TYR A 179 8.68 -8.29 -2.83
CA TYR A 179 8.19 -7.02 -2.31
C TYR A 179 9.19 -6.47 -1.29
N SER A 180 9.40 -5.16 -1.31
CA SER A 180 9.99 -4.49 -0.15
C SER A 180 9.12 -4.75 1.07
N ALA A 181 9.68 -4.65 2.29
CA ALA A 181 8.89 -4.83 3.51
C ALA A 181 7.68 -3.87 3.58
N ASN A 182 7.83 -2.64 3.07
CA ASN A 182 6.75 -1.65 2.99
C ASN A 182 5.70 -2.02 1.92
N GLY A 183 6.13 -2.54 0.76
CA GLY A 183 5.22 -3.07 -0.26
C GLY A 183 4.40 -4.24 0.27
N ALA A 184 5.04 -5.21 0.93
CA ALA A 184 4.35 -6.34 1.55
C ALA A 184 3.36 -5.89 2.65
N ALA A 185 3.73 -4.90 3.47
CA ALA A 185 2.84 -4.29 4.45
C ALA A 185 1.64 -3.60 3.78
N PHE A 186 1.88 -2.80 2.73
CA PHE A 186 0.81 -2.16 1.96
C PHE A 186 -0.16 -3.17 1.36
N ARG A 187 0.35 -4.22 0.70
CA ARG A 187 -0.46 -5.30 0.13
C ARG A 187 -1.24 -6.07 1.19
N THR A 188 -0.67 -6.25 2.39
CA THR A 188 -1.41 -6.84 3.51
C THR A 188 -2.64 -6.02 3.85
N GLY A 189 -2.51 -4.68 3.84
CA GLY A 189 -3.63 -3.76 4.02
C GLY A 189 -4.72 -3.89 2.95
N VAL A 190 -4.33 -3.97 1.68
CA VAL A 190 -5.27 -4.21 0.57
C VAL A 190 -6.05 -5.51 0.81
N CYS A 191 -5.35 -6.63 1.04
CA CYS A 191 -5.99 -7.92 1.29
C CYS A 191 -6.92 -7.92 2.52
N LEU A 192 -6.57 -7.21 3.59
CA LEU A 192 -7.44 -7.09 4.77
C LEU A 192 -8.78 -6.37 4.48
N THR A 193 -8.78 -5.48 3.48
CA THR A 193 -9.99 -4.80 3.01
C THR A 193 -10.84 -5.74 2.18
N ASP A 194 -10.22 -6.43 1.22
CA ASP A 194 -10.90 -7.42 0.37
C ASP A 194 -11.53 -8.54 1.20
N ILE A 195 -10.81 -9.08 2.20
CA ILE A 195 -11.35 -10.09 3.13
C ILE A 195 -12.62 -9.59 3.80
N ARG A 196 -12.68 -8.31 4.16
CA ARG A 196 -13.84 -7.77 4.86
C ARG A 196 -15.05 -7.66 3.95
N ILE A 197 -14.82 -7.19 2.72
CA ILE A 197 -15.87 -7.07 1.71
C ILE A 197 -16.41 -8.46 1.35
N GLU A 198 -15.51 -9.41 1.07
CA GLU A 198 -15.88 -10.79 0.72
C GLU A 198 -16.54 -11.53 1.90
N ALA A 199 -16.12 -11.25 3.14
CA ALA A 199 -16.78 -11.79 4.33
C ALA A 199 -18.20 -11.24 4.53
N MET A 200 -18.47 -9.99 4.15
CA MET A 200 -19.83 -9.43 4.16
C MET A 200 -20.72 -10.09 3.11
N ALA A 201 -20.15 -10.40 1.95
CA ALA A 201 -20.77 -11.12 0.83
C ALA A 201 -20.92 -12.64 1.04
N GLU A 202 -20.53 -13.14 2.22
CA GLU A 202 -20.48 -14.56 2.57
C GLU A 202 -19.64 -15.45 1.62
N ASN A 203 -18.64 -14.88 0.93
CA ASN A 203 -17.79 -15.59 -0.01
C ASN A 203 -16.62 -16.31 0.68
N LYS A 204 -16.90 -17.48 1.26
CA LYS A 204 -15.91 -18.28 2.01
C LYS A 204 -14.67 -18.64 1.19
N GLU A 205 -14.83 -18.95 -0.10
CA GLU A 205 -13.72 -19.39 -0.95
C GLU A 205 -12.69 -18.28 -1.11
N GLU A 206 -13.15 -17.07 -1.44
CA GLU A 206 -12.28 -15.91 -1.62
C GLU A 206 -11.64 -15.47 -0.31
N VAL A 207 -12.40 -15.46 0.80
CA VAL A 207 -11.84 -15.17 2.14
C VAL A 207 -10.71 -16.14 2.49
N SER A 208 -10.85 -17.43 2.20
CA SER A 208 -9.81 -18.44 2.48
C SER A 208 -8.57 -18.23 1.59
N ILE A 209 -8.75 -17.86 0.32
CA ILE A 209 -7.65 -17.52 -0.61
C ILE A 209 -6.88 -16.30 -0.09
N LEU A 210 -7.58 -15.21 0.24
CA LEU A 210 -6.97 -13.97 0.71
C LEU A 210 -6.23 -14.13 2.05
N LEU A 211 -6.76 -14.92 2.99
CA LEU A 211 -6.05 -15.26 4.23
C LEU A 211 -4.75 -16.06 3.97
N GLY A 212 -4.75 -16.90 2.93
CA GLY A 212 -3.54 -17.56 2.43
C GLY A 212 -2.51 -16.56 1.91
N SER A 213 -2.95 -15.56 1.13
CA SER A 213 -2.09 -14.49 0.60
C SER A 213 -1.47 -13.64 1.70
N ILE A 214 -2.24 -13.25 2.73
CA ILE A 214 -1.73 -12.51 3.91
C ILE A 214 -0.57 -13.27 4.56
N THR A 215 -0.68 -14.58 4.73
CA THR A 215 0.38 -15.40 5.33
C THR A 215 1.69 -15.30 4.53
N GLY A 216 1.62 -15.27 3.20
CA GLY A 216 2.78 -15.07 2.34
C GLY A 216 3.39 -13.68 2.49
N LEU A 217 2.55 -12.63 2.51
CA LEU A 217 2.99 -11.24 2.68
C LEU A 217 3.64 -11.00 4.04
N LEU A 218 3.07 -11.56 5.11
CA LEU A 218 3.63 -11.50 6.46
C LEU A 218 5.03 -12.12 6.54
N LYS A 219 5.25 -13.25 5.83
CA LYS A 219 6.59 -13.86 5.70
C LYS A 219 7.56 -12.95 4.95
N SER A 220 7.13 -12.32 3.86
CA SER A 220 7.95 -11.37 3.08
C SER A 220 8.37 -10.13 3.88
N MET A 221 7.51 -9.61 4.76
CA MET A 221 7.85 -8.49 5.65
C MET A 221 8.56 -8.91 6.94
N LYS A 222 8.96 -10.19 7.08
CA LYS A 222 9.60 -10.75 8.27
C LYS A 222 8.80 -10.54 9.56
N ALA A 223 7.47 -10.65 9.46
CA ALA A 223 6.60 -10.67 10.64
C ALA A 223 6.96 -11.84 11.56
N SER A 224 6.57 -11.74 12.83
CA SER A 224 6.86 -12.81 13.80
C SER A 224 6.08 -14.09 13.48
N ASP A 225 6.65 -15.23 13.90
CA ASP A 225 5.98 -16.53 13.81
C ASP A 225 4.60 -16.51 14.49
N ARG A 226 4.44 -15.72 15.56
CA ARG A 226 3.16 -15.60 16.27
C ARG A 226 2.10 -14.90 15.42
N THR A 227 2.44 -13.80 14.75
CA THR A 227 1.52 -13.08 13.85
C THR A 227 1.13 -13.96 12.66
N ILE A 228 2.10 -14.68 12.09
CA ILE A 228 1.88 -15.63 10.99
C ILE A 228 0.94 -16.77 11.43
N GLN A 229 1.22 -17.40 12.58
CA GLN A 229 0.41 -18.50 13.11
C GLN A 229 -1.01 -18.06 13.49
N ALA A 230 -1.18 -16.82 13.97
CA ALA A 230 -2.51 -16.27 14.26
C ALA A 230 -3.36 -16.19 12.97
N CYS A 231 -2.80 -15.70 11.87
CA CYS A 231 -3.50 -15.63 10.58
C CYS A 231 -3.77 -17.02 9.98
N GLU A 232 -2.79 -17.94 10.05
CA GLU A 232 -2.97 -19.34 9.63
C GLU A 232 -4.08 -20.03 10.43
N GLY A 233 -4.17 -19.76 11.74
CA GLY A 233 -5.24 -20.24 12.60
C GLY A 233 -6.62 -19.76 12.19
N ILE A 234 -6.77 -18.47 11.89
CA ILE A 234 -8.04 -17.89 11.42
C ILE A 234 -8.49 -18.55 10.11
N LYS A 235 -7.56 -18.79 9.17
CA LYS A 235 -7.87 -19.52 7.93
C LYS A 235 -8.43 -20.92 8.21
N ILE A 236 -7.82 -21.66 9.13
CA ILE A 236 -8.28 -22.99 9.52
C ILE A 236 -9.70 -22.94 10.08
N GLU A 237 -10.03 -21.94 10.90
CA GLU A 237 -11.37 -21.76 11.46
C GLU A 237 -12.41 -21.38 10.39
N VAL A 238 -12.07 -20.50 9.44
CA VAL A 238 -12.90 -20.23 8.25
C VAL A 238 -13.16 -21.51 7.45
N ASP A 239 -12.12 -22.32 7.22
CA ASP A 239 -12.24 -23.59 6.50
C ASP A 239 -13.16 -24.58 7.24
N LYS A 240 -13.22 -24.54 8.58
CA LYS A 240 -14.16 -25.33 9.40
C LYS A 240 -15.59 -24.79 9.42
N GLY A 241 -15.82 -23.57 8.94
CA GLY A 241 -17.16 -22.97 8.83
C GLY A 241 -17.50 -22.00 9.96
N GLU A 242 -16.50 -21.42 10.62
CA GLU A 242 -16.72 -20.29 11.54
C GLU A 242 -17.23 -19.04 10.81
N SER A 243 -17.71 -18.07 11.59
CA SER A 243 -18.23 -16.80 11.07
C SER A 243 -17.18 -16.04 10.26
N LEU A 244 -17.48 -15.75 8.99
CA LEU A 244 -16.59 -14.99 8.10
C LEU A 244 -16.38 -13.56 8.59
N ARG A 245 -17.45 -12.91 9.09
CA ARG A 245 -17.39 -11.53 9.59
C ARG A 245 -16.49 -11.41 10.82
N GLU A 246 -16.62 -12.35 11.75
CA GLU A 246 -15.76 -12.40 12.95
C GLU A 246 -14.32 -12.73 12.56
N SER A 247 -14.12 -13.67 11.63
CA SER A 247 -12.80 -14.02 11.10
C SER A 247 -12.11 -12.85 10.42
N ALA A 248 -12.83 -12.02 9.64
CA ALA A 248 -12.29 -10.83 9.01
C ALA A 248 -11.85 -9.76 10.04
N ALA A 249 -12.63 -9.58 11.11
CA ALA A 249 -12.26 -8.68 12.20
C ALA A 249 -11.02 -9.17 12.97
N MET A 250 -10.97 -10.48 13.24
CA MET A 250 -9.82 -11.12 13.88
C MET A 250 -8.57 -11.06 13.02
N ALA A 251 -8.68 -11.18 11.69
CA ALA A 251 -7.55 -11.10 10.78
C ALA A 251 -6.89 -9.72 10.80
N ASP A 252 -7.70 -8.65 10.85
CA ASP A 252 -7.20 -7.29 11.05
C ASP A 252 -6.39 -7.20 12.34
N GLU A 253 -6.96 -7.65 13.46
CA GLU A 253 -6.29 -7.61 14.78
C GLU A 253 -5.03 -8.49 14.84
N ALA A 254 -5.04 -9.64 14.17
CA ALA A 254 -3.93 -10.58 14.15
C ALA A 254 -2.66 -9.97 13.56
N VAL A 255 -2.79 -9.15 12.52
CA VAL A 255 -1.66 -8.46 11.85
C VAL A 255 -0.95 -7.49 12.79
N PHE A 256 -1.62 -7.00 13.84
CA PHE A 256 -1.11 -6.00 14.78
C PHE A 256 -0.78 -6.55 16.18
N ILE A 257 -0.74 -7.88 16.39
CA ILE A 257 -0.57 -8.45 17.75
C ILE A 257 0.74 -7.99 18.43
N GLU A 258 1.81 -7.78 17.66
CA GLU A 258 3.15 -7.50 18.18
C GLU A 258 3.78 -6.22 17.63
N THR A 259 3.06 -5.47 16.81
CA THR A 259 3.54 -4.24 16.17
C THR A 259 2.55 -3.10 16.42
N ASP A 260 3.09 -1.93 16.72
CA ASP A 260 2.30 -0.70 16.67
C ASP A 260 1.92 -0.44 15.22
N GLU A 261 0.63 -0.22 14.99
CA GLU A 261 -0.08 -0.01 13.71
C GLU A 261 0.79 0.48 12.53
N PRO A 262 1.40 -0.42 11.70
CA PRO A 262 2.23 -0.04 10.58
C PRO A 262 1.48 0.83 9.57
N LEU A 263 2.01 2.03 9.37
CA LEU A 263 1.57 3.04 8.41
C LEU A 263 1.16 2.42 7.06
N PHE A 264 2.01 1.59 6.47
CA PHE A 264 1.75 1.03 5.15
C PHE A 264 0.58 0.06 5.12
N VAL A 265 0.33 -0.73 6.18
CA VAL A 265 -0.87 -1.59 6.25
C VAL A 265 -2.14 -0.74 6.25
N ARG A 266 -2.18 0.33 7.06
CA ARG A 266 -3.34 1.22 7.08
C ARG A 266 -3.48 2.04 5.81
N PHE A 267 -2.37 2.41 5.17
CA PHE A 267 -2.39 3.09 3.88
C PHE A 267 -2.96 2.18 2.78
N GLY A 268 -2.55 0.90 2.76
CA GLY A 268 -3.12 -0.10 1.84
C GLY A 268 -4.61 -0.29 2.02
N GLN A 269 -5.08 -0.39 3.27
CA GLN A 269 -6.52 -0.44 3.56
C GLN A 269 -7.26 0.80 3.09
N TRP A 270 -6.67 1.97 3.35
CA TRP A 270 -7.29 3.24 2.97
C TRP A 270 -7.42 3.36 1.45
N CYS A 271 -6.39 2.98 0.71
CA CYS A 271 -6.38 3.00 -0.75
C CYS A 271 -7.40 2.04 -1.34
N GLU A 272 -7.48 0.80 -0.85
CA GLU A 272 -8.42 -0.19 -1.37
C GLU A 272 -9.86 0.19 -1.06
N GLY A 273 -10.15 0.65 0.17
CA GLY A 273 -11.47 1.17 0.49
C GLY A 273 -11.83 2.39 -0.36
N GLY A 274 -10.86 3.24 -0.69
CA GLY A 274 -11.04 4.39 -1.57
C GLY A 274 -11.37 4.01 -3.02
N ARG A 275 -10.71 2.96 -3.54
CA ARG A 275 -11.00 2.38 -4.86
C ARG A 275 -12.41 1.79 -4.88
N VAL A 276 -12.74 0.95 -3.89
CA VAL A 276 -14.06 0.31 -3.79
C VAL A 276 -15.18 1.34 -3.67
N ALA A 277 -14.99 2.37 -2.83
CA ALA A 277 -15.93 3.47 -2.69
C ALA A 277 -16.17 4.21 -4.02
N ALA A 278 -15.12 4.35 -4.84
CA ALA A 278 -15.22 4.99 -6.15
C ALA A 278 -16.05 4.15 -7.13
N VAL A 279 -15.82 2.83 -7.15
CA VAL A 279 -16.54 1.88 -8.00
C VAL A 279 -18.03 1.87 -7.67
N ILE A 280 -18.40 1.81 -6.39
CA ILE A 280 -19.81 1.83 -5.95
C ILE A 280 -20.41 3.24 -5.88
N ARG A 281 -19.58 4.27 -6.12
CA ARG A 281 -19.97 5.69 -6.15
C ARG A 281 -20.57 6.18 -4.83
N THR A 282 -19.94 5.83 -3.71
CA THR A 282 -20.29 6.39 -2.40
C THR A 282 -19.31 7.49 -2.00
N GLU A 283 -19.85 8.63 -1.54
CA GLU A 283 -19.04 9.74 -1.04
C GLU A 283 -18.68 9.61 0.45
N ASP A 284 -19.42 8.78 1.20
CA ASP A 284 -19.32 8.67 2.68
C ASP A 284 -17.95 8.17 3.17
N TYR A 285 -17.21 7.48 2.30
CA TYR A 285 -15.86 7.03 2.60
C TYR A 285 -14.83 8.18 2.62
N TYR A 286 -15.03 9.21 1.80
CA TYR A 286 -14.01 10.22 1.56
C TYR A 286 -14.01 11.30 2.64
N ASN A 287 -12.86 11.47 3.30
CA ASN A 287 -12.66 12.48 4.32
C ASN A 287 -11.36 13.23 4.08
N ILE A 288 -11.45 14.55 3.96
CA ILE A 288 -10.28 15.40 3.67
C ILE A 288 -9.20 15.33 4.76
N ASN A 289 -9.59 15.11 6.02
CA ASN A 289 -8.63 15.02 7.12
C ASN A 289 -7.77 13.75 7.02
N ASP A 290 -8.32 12.67 6.46
CA ASP A 290 -7.57 11.43 6.26
C ASP A 290 -6.54 11.59 5.16
N VAL A 291 -6.94 12.20 4.03
CA VAL A 291 -6.04 12.46 2.90
C VAL A 291 -4.85 13.29 3.38
N ARG A 292 -5.13 14.42 4.06
CA ARG A 292 -4.10 15.30 4.62
C ARG A 292 -3.21 14.59 5.63
N ARG A 293 -3.78 13.68 6.43
CA ARG A 293 -3.00 12.89 7.39
C ARG A 293 -2.07 11.91 6.68
N PHE A 294 -2.53 11.19 5.67
CA PHE A 294 -1.68 10.30 4.88
C PHE A 294 -0.59 11.08 4.14
N VAL A 295 -0.93 12.19 3.49
CA VAL A 295 0.06 13.09 2.86
C VAL A 295 1.14 13.50 3.88
N SER A 296 0.74 14.04 5.03
CA SER A 296 1.68 14.50 6.05
C SER A 296 2.55 13.38 6.63
N VAL A 297 1.99 12.19 6.86
CA VAL A 297 2.75 11.08 7.44
C VAL A 297 3.70 10.51 6.40
N LEU A 298 3.25 10.30 5.17
CA LEU A 298 4.04 9.69 4.11
C LEU A 298 5.15 10.63 3.58
N GLU A 299 4.92 11.94 3.51
CA GLU A 299 5.97 12.91 3.14
C GLU A 299 7.18 12.86 4.08
N ARG A 300 6.97 12.55 5.37
CA ARG A 300 8.06 12.41 6.36
C ARG A 300 8.88 11.13 6.16
N GLU A 301 8.29 10.10 5.57
CA GLU A 301 8.93 8.80 5.34
C GLU A 301 9.70 8.73 4.00
N GLY A 302 9.59 9.74 3.13
CA GLY A 302 10.32 9.82 1.86
C GLY A 302 9.79 8.88 0.79
N LEU A 303 8.64 9.22 0.21
CA LEU A 303 7.92 8.35 -0.73
C LEU A 303 8.56 8.20 -2.12
N PRO A 304 8.28 7.06 -2.80
CA PRO A 304 8.46 6.89 -4.24
C PRO A 304 7.80 8.01 -5.07
N LEU A 305 8.47 8.39 -6.16
CA LEU A 305 7.96 9.36 -7.14
C LEU A 305 6.65 8.84 -7.77
N GLY A 306 5.60 9.65 -7.75
CA GLY A 306 4.28 9.32 -8.32
C GLY A 306 3.16 9.32 -7.29
N ILE A 307 3.44 8.91 -6.04
CA ILE A 307 2.45 8.86 -4.96
C ILE A 307 1.93 10.26 -4.63
N SER A 308 2.82 11.26 -4.55
CA SER A 308 2.43 12.65 -4.22
C SER A 308 1.46 13.24 -5.23
N ARG A 309 1.54 12.85 -6.51
CA ARG A 309 0.62 13.34 -7.55
C ARG A 309 -0.78 12.76 -7.35
N SER A 310 -0.90 11.44 -7.25
CA SER A 310 -2.19 10.79 -7.03
C SER A 310 -2.83 11.24 -5.71
N LEU A 311 -2.04 11.39 -4.65
CA LEU A 311 -2.54 11.95 -3.38
C LEU A 311 -3.03 13.40 -3.54
N SER A 312 -2.32 14.24 -4.30
CA SER A 312 -2.75 15.62 -4.56
C SER A 312 -4.04 15.69 -5.39
N ASP A 313 -4.19 14.81 -6.39
CA ASP A 313 -5.39 14.75 -7.22
C ASP A 313 -6.60 14.25 -6.39
N ILE A 314 -6.39 13.24 -5.53
CA ILE A 314 -7.39 12.78 -4.56
C ILE A 314 -7.74 13.91 -3.58
N GLU A 315 -6.76 14.60 -3.01
CA GLU A 315 -7.00 15.71 -2.06
C GLU A 315 -7.85 16.80 -2.71
N SER A 316 -7.52 17.20 -3.93
CA SER A 316 -8.26 18.22 -4.69
C SER A 316 -9.73 17.87 -4.88
N ILE A 317 -10.04 16.62 -5.24
CA ILE A 317 -11.41 16.14 -5.43
C ILE A 317 -12.17 16.10 -4.10
N VAL A 318 -11.54 15.54 -3.06
CA VAL A 318 -12.18 15.38 -1.74
C VAL A 318 -12.39 16.74 -1.05
N ASP A 319 -11.47 17.69 -1.21
CA ASP A 319 -11.61 19.06 -0.67
C ASP A 319 -12.70 19.85 -1.39
N ALA A 320 -12.86 19.65 -2.70
CA ALA A 320 -13.94 20.26 -3.46
C ALA A 320 -15.32 19.78 -2.99
N GLY A 321 -15.43 18.55 -2.48
CA GLY A 321 -16.65 17.98 -1.92
C GLY A 321 -17.78 17.80 -2.94
N VAL A 322 -17.45 17.71 -4.23
CA VAL A 322 -18.41 17.51 -5.33
C VAL A 322 -18.08 16.22 -6.05
N PHE A 323 -18.93 15.20 -5.87
CA PHE A 323 -18.74 13.87 -6.44
C PHE A 323 -19.73 13.63 -7.58
N THR A 324 -19.28 13.77 -8.84
CA THR A 324 -20.05 13.29 -10.00
C THR A 324 -19.46 11.97 -10.52
N GLY A 325 -20.13 11.35 -11.49
CA GLY A 325 -19.60 10.16 -12.15
C GLY A 325 -18.25 10.37 -12.83
N VAL A 326 -17.85 11.62 -13.12
CA VAL A 326 -16.50 11.94 -13.59
C VAL A 326 -15.49 11.84 -12.45
N GLU A 327 -15.75 12.51 -11.32
CA GLU A 327 -14.86 12.50 -10.15
C GLU A 327 -14.69 11.10 -9.58
N PHE A 328 -15.74 10.29 -9.51
CA PHE A 328 -15.61 8.88 -9.10
C PHE A 328 -14.67 8.08 -10.02
N ARG A 329 -14.71 8.28 -11.34
CA ARG A 329 -13.76 7.60 -12.25
C ARG A 329 -12.33 8.09 -12.08
N VAL A 330 -12.15 9.36 -11.74
CA VAL A 330 -10.80 9.89 -11.45
C VAL A 330 -10.30 9.31 -10.13
N LEU A 331 -11.13 9.27 -9.08
CA LEU A 331 -10.78 8.66 -7.80
C LEU A 331 -10.43 7.18 -7.97
N GLU A 332 -11.25 6.40 -8.67
CA GLU A 332 -10.99 4.99 -9.00
C GLU A 332 -9.59 4.82 -9.61
N LYS A 333 -9.30 5.60 -10.67
CA LYS A 333 -8.01 5.58 -11.35
C LYS A 333 -6.85 5.98 -10.43
N GLU A 334 -6.98 7.04 -9.63
CA GLU A 334 -5.89 7.50 -8.77
C GLU A 334 -5.61 6.52 -7.62
N PHE A 335 -6.64 5.86 -7.07
CA PHE A 335 -6.43 4.78 -6.11
C PHE A 335 -5.80 3.54 -6.76
N GLU A 336 -6.19 3.16 -7.99
CA GLU A 336 -5.54 2.08 -8.75
C GLU A 336 -4.07 2.39 -9.04
N ASN A 337 -3.75 3.65 -9.39
CA ASN A 337 -2.36 4.10 -9.54
C ASN A 337 -1.58 3.89 -8.23
N LEU A 338 -2.13 4.33 -7.08
CA LEU A 338 -1.49 4.13 -5.79
C LEU A 338 -1.30 2.65 -5.47
N ILE A 339 -2.31 1.82 -5.72
CA ILE A 339 -2.24 0.38 -5.47
C ILE A 339 -1.21 -0.30 -6.37
N SER A 340 -1.08 0.11 -7.63
CA SER A 340 -0.11 -0.50 -8.57
C SER A 340 1.35 -0.14 -8.30
N LEU A 341 1.62 0.97 -7.59
CA LEU A 341 2.98 1.43 -7.29
C LEU A 341 3.69 0.68 -6.15
N PHE A 342 2.98 -0.17 -5.39
CA PHE A 342 3.49 -0.93 -4.23
C PHE A 342 3.58 -2.44 -4.47
#